data_AF-A0A832R9G5-F1
#
_entry.id   AF-A0A832R9G5-F1
#
_cell.length_a   1.000
_cell.length_b   1.000
_cell.length_c   1.000
_cell.angle_alpha   90.00
_cell.angle_beta   90.00
_cell.angle_gamma   90.00
#
_symmetry.space_group_name_H-M   'P 1'
#
loop_
_entity.id
_entity.type
_entity.pdbx_description
1 polymer ?
#
loop_
_entity_poly.entity_id
_entity_poly.type
_entity_poly.pdbx_seq_one_letter_code
_entity_poly.pdbx_strand_id
1 'polypeptide(L)'
;MQFLVPASAKRGNLIFNMYRPIDLMFLIPGLLISVFMLMIFGQTNYALLIISVLPGALVVLLTMPLPNYHNGFVFFGNVIKHFFIKQNQFRWRGWVNDDGEENKETKK
;
A
#
# COMPACT_ATOMS: atom_id res chain seq x y z
N MET A 1 7.43 10.11 32.91
CA MET A 1 8.57 9.73 32.04
C MET A 1 8.11 9.82 30.59
N GLN A 2 8.81 10.59 29.78
CA GLN A 2 8.42 10.91 28.40
C GLN A 2 8.78 9.72 27.50
N PHE A 3 7.80 8.97 27.04
CA PHE A 3 8.02 7.95 26.01
C PHE A 3 8.26 8.65 24.66
N LEU A 4 9.49 9.11 24.46
CA LEU A 4 10.04 9.44 23.16
C LEU A 4 10.39 8.12 22.45
N VAL A 5 9.40 7.32 22.07
CA VAL A 5 9.68 6.38 20.98
C VAL A 5 9.84 7.27 19.76
N PRO A 6 11.06 7.41 19.21
CA PRO A 6 11.27 8.35 18.13
C PRO A 6 10.43 7.87 16.94
N ALA A 7 9.77 8.80 16.25
CA ALA A 7 9.03 8.55 15.03
C ALA A 7 9.91 7.95 13.89
N SER A 8 11.19 7.67 14.15
CA SER A 8 12.12 6.94 13.28
C SER A 8 12.11 5.42 13.51
N ALA A 9 11.62 4.89 14.63
CA ALA A 9 11.68 3.45 14.94
C ALA A 9 10.77 2.57 14.03
N LYS A 10 9.83 3.16 13.30
CA LYS A 10 8.94 2.48 12.33
C LYS A 10 9.29 2.73 10.86
N ARG A 11 10.35 3.48 10.58
CA ARG A 11 10.62 4.07 9.24
C ARG A 11 11.34 3.15 8.25
N GLY A 12 11.50 1.86 8.57
CA GLY A 12 12.30 0.91 7.78
C GLY A 12 11.55 0.05 6.76
N ASN A 13 10.22 0.12 6.68
CA ASN A 13 9.45 -0.83 5.85
C ASN A 13 8.99 -0.26 4.48
N LEU A 14 9.59 0.84 4.03
CA LEU A 14 9.32 1.42 2.71
C LEU A 14 10.58 1.40 1.85
N ILE A 15 10.46 0.80 0.67
CA ILE A 15 11.48 0.78 -0.37
C ILE A 15 11.54 2.19 -0.97
N PHE A 16 12.76 2.76 -1.08
CA PHE A 16 13.00 4.15 -1.49
C PHE A 16 12.28 5.21 -0.64
N ASN A 17 11.88 4.89 0.60
CA ASN A 17 11.10 5.79 1.46
C ASN A 17 9.76 6.24 0.84
N MET A 18 9.28 5.52 -0.19
CA MET A 18 8.10 5.91 -0.99
C MET A 18 7.16 4.73 -1.23
N TYR A 19 7.70 3.57 -1.64
CA TYR A 19 6.91 2.41 -2.03
C TYR A 19 6.89 1.35 -0.95
N ARG A 20 5.73 0.72 -0.73
CA ARG A 20 5.68 -0.52 0.06
C ARG A 20 6.11 -1.70 -0.82
N PRO A 21 6.66 -2.78 -0.24
CA PRO A 21 7.02 -3.98 -1.00
C PRO A 21 5.85 -4.54 -1.84
N ILE A 22 4.63 -4.48 -1.31
CA ILE A 22 3.40 -4.89 -2.01
C ILE A 22 3.17 -4.05 -3.26
N ASP A 23 3.41 -2.74 -3.20
CA ASP A 23 3.18 -1.85 -4.33
C ASP A 23 4.16 -2.16 -5.48
N LEU A 24 5.41 -2.51 -5.14
CA LEU A 24 6.43 -2.90 -6.11
C LEU A 24 6.11 -4.25 -6.78
N MET A 25 5.48 -5.18 -6.03
CA MET A 25 5.00 -6.45 -6.56
C MET A 25 3.93 -6.29 -7.63
N PHE A 26 3.15 -5.20 -7.63
CA PHE A 26 2.21 -4.90 -8.71
C PHE A 26 2.83 -4.02 -9.81
N LEU A 27 3.71 -3.08 -9.45
CA LEU A 27 4.38 -2.16 -10.37
C LEU A 27 5.20 -2.88 -11.44
N ILE A 28 6.08 -3.77 -11.02
CA ILE A 28 7.01 -4.47 -11.91
C ILE A 28 6.28 -5.34 -12.94
N PRO A 29 5.40 -6.28 -12.55
CA PRO A 29 4.70 -7.11 -13.53
C PRO A 29 3.73 -6.31 -14.39
N GLY A 30 3.07 -5.27 -13.86
CA GLY A 30 2.18 -4.41 -14.64
C GLY A 30 2.89 -3.70 -15.80
N LEU A 31 4.09 -3.17 -15.52
CA LEU A 31 4.96 -2.58 -16.56
C LEU A 31 5.46 -3.64 -17.54
N LEU A 32 5.91 -4.80 -17.07
CA LEU A 32 6.36 -5.88 -17.94
C LEU A 32 5.25 -6.35 -18.89
N ILE A 33 4.03 -6.55 -18.38
CA ILE A 33 2.87 -6.94 -19.20
C ILE A 33 2.61 -5.91 -20.30
N SER A 34 2.66 -4.62 -19.97
CA SER A 34 2.47 -3.54 -20.94
C SER A 34 3.55 -3.56 -22.04
N VAL A 35 4.81 -3.77 -21.67
CA VAL A 35 5.92 -3.90 -22.62
C VAL A 35 5.75 -5.14 -23.52
N PHE A 36 5.37 -6.29 -22.95
CA PHE A 36 5.10 -7.50 -23.72
C PHE A 36 3.94 -7.32 -24.70
N MET A 37 2.85 -6.67 -24.29
CA MET A 37 1.73 -6.34 -25.19
C MET A 37 2.18 -5.43 -26.33
N LEU A 38 3.01 -4.42 -26.06
CA LEU A 38 3.56 -3.55 -27.10
C LEU A 38 4.44 -4.32 -28.10
N MET A 39 5.27 -5.26 -27.63
CA MET A 39 6.09 -6.09 -28.51
C MET A 39 5.25 -6.98 -29.44
N ILE A 40 4.15 -7.54 -28.94
CA ILE A 40 3.32 -8.47 -29.72
C ILE A 40 2.38 -7.71 -30.67
N PHE A 41 1.77 -6.61 -30.21
CA PHE A 41 0.65 -5.96 -30.91
C PHE A 41 0.96 -4.56 -31.46
N GLY A 42 2.10 -3.95 -31.12
CA GLY A 42 2.37 -2.52 -31.35
C GLY A 42 2.40 -2.04 -32.80
N GLN A 43 2.44 -2.94 -33.79
CA GLN A 43 2.51 -2.61 -35.22
C GLN A 43 1.17 -2.77 -35.95
N THR A 44 0.14 -3.32 -35.29
CA THR A 44 -1.08 -3.76 -35.98
C THR A 44 -2.13 -2.67 -36.14
N ASN A 45 -2.35 -1.85 -35.11
CA ASN A 45 -3.40 -0.83 -35.08
C ASN A 45 -3.13 0.17 -33.96
N TYR A 46 -3.41 1.46 -34.19
CA TYR A 46 -3.36 2.51 -33.17
C TYR A 46 -4.23 2.20 -31.94
N ALA A 47 -5.39 1.56 -32.12
CA ALA A 47 -6.26 1.17 -31.01
C ALA A 47 -5.61 0.11 -30.11
N LEU A 48 -4.96 -0.90 -30.71
CA LEU A 48 -4.23 -1.94 -29.99
C LEU A 48 -2.98 -1.38 -29.30
N LEU A 49 -2.32 -0.39 -29.90
CA LEU A 49 -1.21 0.32 -29.28
C LEU A 49 -1.65 1.02 -27.99
N ILE A 50 -2.76 1.78 -28.03
CA ILE A 50 -3.30 2.47 -26.84
C ILE A 50 -3.65 1.46 -25.75
N ILE A 51 -4.34 0.37 -26.10
CA ILE A 51 -4.73 -0.68 -25.14
C ILE A 51 -3.51 -1.35 -24.51
N SER A 52 -2.43 -1.52 -25.27
CA SER A 52 -1.19 -2.15 -24.78
C SER A 52 -0.47 -1.29 -23.73
N VAL A 53 -0.61 0.04 -23.78
CA VAL A 53 -0.01 0.98 -22.81
C VAL A 53 -0.85 1.11 -21.52
N LEU A 54 -2.18 0.93 -21.62
CA LEU A 54 -3.10 1.06 -20.48
C LEU A 54 -2.69 0.30 -19.22
N PRO A 55 -2.33 -1.00 -19.25
CA PRO A 55 -1.99 -1.71 -18.02
C PRO A 55 -0.79 -1.10 -17.30
N GLY A 56 0.23 -0.63 -18.04
CA GLY A 56 1.38 0.06 -17.45
C GLY A 56 0.99 1.43 -16.89
N ALA A 57 0.22 2.21 -17.64
CA ALA A 57 -0.24 3.54 -17.22
C ALA A 57 -1.12 3.47 -15.96
N LEU A 58 -2.05 2.50 -15.89
CA LEU A 58 -2.93 2.31 -14.74
C LEU A 58 -2.15 1.98 -13.47
N VAL A 59 -1.17 1.07 -13.59
CA VAL A 59 -0.37 0.68 -12.44
C VAL A 59 0.53 1.82 -11.98
N VAL A 60 1.13 2.59 -12.88
CA VAL A 60 1.92 3.79 -12.54
C VAL A 60 1.04 4.86 -11.87
N LEU A 61 -0.13 5.13 -12.43
CA LEU A 61 -1.07 6.09 -11.85
C LEU A 61 -1.52 5.67 -10.44
N LEU A 62 -1.82 4.39 -10.26
CA LEU A 62 -2.29 3.85 -8.99
C LEU A 62 -1.18 3.72 -7.95
N THR A 63 0.08 3.65 -8.39
CA THR A 63 1.27 3.60 -7.54
C THR A 63 1.87 4.99 -7.24
N MET A 64 1.34 6.05 -7.87
CA MET A 64 1.84 7.41 -7.69
C MET A 64 1.61 7.90 -6.25
N PRO A 65 2.60 8.60 -5.64
CA PRO A 65 2.41 9.18 -4.32
C PRO A 65 1.33 10.27 -4.36
N LEU A 66 0.32 10.14 -3.51
CA LEU A 66 -0.76 11.13 -3.37
C LEU A 66 -0.47 12.04 -2.17
N PRO A 67 -0.84 13.33 -2.22
CA PRO A 67 -0.82 14.17 -1.02
C PRO A 67 -1.70 13.52 0.07
N ASN A 68 -1.18 13.44 1.30
CA ASN A 68 -1.81 12.80 2.47
C ASN A 68 -1.89 11.25 2.46
N TYR A 69 -1.54 10.55 1.38
CA TYR A 69 -1.51 9.08 1.33
C TYR A 69 -0.26 8.57 0.62
N HIS A 70 0.43 7.59 1.19
CA HIS A 70 1.65 7.04 0.57
C HIS A 70 1.45 6.59 -0.88
N ASN A 71 0.25 6.11 -1.21
CA ASN A 71 -0.06 5.57 -2.52
C ASN A 71 -1.57 5.53 -2.81
N GLY A 72 -1.97 5.53 -4.08
CA GLY A 72 -3.34 5.28 -4.54
C GLY A 72 -3.90 3.96 -4.01
N PHE A 73 -3.11 2.88 -4.00
CA PHE A 73 -3.51 1.61 -3.39
C PHE A 73 -3.91 1.73 -1.91
N VAL A 74 -3.19 2.54 -1.13
CA VAL A 74 -3.49 2.78 0.29
C VAL A 74 -4.81 3.53 0.42
N PHE A 75 -5.00 4.55 -0.44
CA PHE A 75 -6.23 5.33 -0.47
C PHE A 75 -7.44 4.44 -0.73
N PHE A 76 -7.44 3.68 -1.83
CA PHE A 76 -8.55 2.79 -2.16
C PHE A 76 -8.79 1.72 -1.10
N GLY A 77 -7.73 1.10 -0.57
CA GLY A 77 -7.86 0.14 0.52
C GLY A 77 -8.50 0.73 1.77
N ASN A 78 -8.13 1.96 2.15
CA ASN A 78 -8.71 2.65 3.30
C ASN A 78 -10.16 3.05 3.05
N VAL A 79 -10.49 3.54 1.85
CA VAL A 79 -11.86 3.85 1.44
C VAL A 79 -12.73 2.60 1.53
N ILE A 80 -12.34 1.51 0.88
CA ILE A 80 -13.09 0.25 0.89
C ILE A 80 -13.28 -0.24 2.33
N LYS A 81 -12.22 -0.21 3.15
CA LYS A 81 -12.30 -0.63 4.55
C LYS A 81 -13.25 0.25 5.38
N HIS A 82 -13.26 1.55 5.13
CA HIS A 82 -14.14 2.48 5.83
C HIS A 82 -15.61 2.27 5.47
N PHE A 83 -15.92 2.14 4.18
CA PHE A 83 -17.30 2.01 3.71
C PHE A 83 -17.88 0.61 3.92
N PHE A 84 -17.09 -0.45 3.71
CA PHE A 84 -17.61 -1.83 3.66
C PHE A 84 -17.28 -2.69 4.89
N ILE A 85 -16.19 -2.41 5.63
CA ILE A 85 -15.70 -3.33 6.69
C ILE A 85 -15.87 -2.75 8.09
N LYS A 86 -15.61 -1.46 8.29
CA LYS A 86 -15.64 -0.81 9.61
C LYS A 86 -16.48 0.45 9.60
N GLN A 87 -17.76 0.30 9.89
CA GLN A 87 -18.57 1.39 10.41
C GLN A 87 -18.29 1.51 11.92
N ASN A 88 -17.62 2.59 12.34
CA ASN A 88 -17.48 3.03 13.73
C ASN A 88 -17.01 2.01 14.77
N GLN A 89 -15.71 1.72 14.76
CA GLN A 89 -15.03 1.08 15.90
C GLN A 89 -13.87 2.00 16.33
N PHE A 90 -14.18 3.17 16.88
CA PHE A 90 -13.18 3.99 17.55
C PHE A 90 -12.74 3.24 18.81
N ARG A 91 -11.71 2.39 18.70
CA ARG A 91 -11.05 1.87 19.89
C ARG A 91 -10.31 3.03 20.54
N TRP A 92 -10.92 3.63 21.55
CA TRP A 92 -10.22 4.52 22.45
C TRP A 92 -9.17 3.67 23.19
N ARG A 93 -7.92 3.72 22.75
CA ARG A 93 -6.81 3.22 23.54
C ARG A 93 -6.46 4.35 24.48
N GLY A 94 -7.14 4.40 25.62
CA GLY A 94 -6.65 5.15 26.76
C GLY A 94 -5.22 4.70 27.11
N TRP A 95 -4.52 5.52 27.88
CA TRP A 95 -3.19 5.17 28.34
C TRP A 95 -3.32 4.14 29.47
N VAL A 96 -3.34 2.85 29.12
CA VAL A 96 -3.01 1.80 30.10
C VAL A 96 -1.49 1.73 30.13
N ASN A 97 -0.95 2.30 31.19
CA ASN A 97 0.37 1.96 31.69
C ASN A 97 0.25 0.54 32.26
N ASP A 98 0.60 -0.49 31.49
CA ASP A 98 0.86 -1.83 32.08
C ASP A 98 2.22 -1.75 32.79
N ASP A 99 2.20 -1.04 33.91
CA ASP A 99 3.27 -0.99 34.89
C ASP A 99 3.04 -2.17 35.84
N GLY A 100 3.37 -3.39 35.39
CA GLY A 100 3.55 -4.55 36.27
C GLY A 100 2.36 -5.50 36.43
N GLU A 101 2.62 -6.77 36.10
CA GLU A 101 2.03 -8.00 36.68
C GLU A 101 0.50 -8.16 36.47
N GLU A 102 -0.02 -9.12 35.69
CA GLU A 102 0.03 -10.56 35.89
C GLU A 102 -0.58 -11.25 34.66
N ASN A 103 0.16 -12.16 34.01
CA ASN A 103 -0.30 -13.54 33.74
C ASN A 103 0.74 -14.26 32.87
N LYS A 104 1.79 -14.72 33.56
CA LYS A 104 2.39 -16.00 33.21
C LYS A 104 1.37 -17.09 33.55
N GLU A 105 0.38 -17.37 32.71
CA GLU A 105 -0.39 -18.63 32.79
C GLU A 105 -1.35 -18.76 31.60
N THR A 106 -0.83 -19.24 30.47
CA THR A 106 -1.47 -20.31 29.66
C THR A 106 -0.51 -20.72 28.54
N LYS A 107 0.56 -21.42 28.94
CA LYS A 107 1.05 -22.57 28.17
C LYS A 107 0.32 -23.80 28.72
N LYS A 108 -0.57 -24.37 27.93
CA LYS A 108 -0.79 -25.82 27.84
C LYS A 108 -1.38 -26.11 26.47
#